data_AF-R9IES9-F1
#
_entry.id   AF-R9IES9-F1
#
_cell.length_a   1.000
_cell.length_b   1.000
_cell.length_c   1.000
_cell.angle_alpha   90.00
_cell.angle_beta   90.00
_cell.angle_gamma   90.00
#
_symmetry.space_group_name_H-M   'P 1'
#
loop_
_entity.id
_entity.type
_entity.pdbx_description
1 polymer ?
#
loop_
_entity_poly.entity_id
_entity_poly.type
_entity_poly.pdbx_seq_one_letter_code
_entity_poly.pdbx_strand_id
1 'polypeptide(L)'
;MRPNVIVNMQEYNPPSPENIDELLLDLIKYIAVDQSVDILIKTALMYYQFETIHPFSSGNGRVGRLLPALLLMKKGILSKGCLFISEYLYKHNDVCLDLFFGVQHFGNYMEWIKFFLQCIIDSSNQAIKRIKEAVDERSKIGKNLQRSVKFSGELSRICDFIETKPVFMINDLVDAFQISYNTASSRVDMLVEMNIVKKDNEQHRNRIFAAQKYIDIFMDSR
;
A
#
# COMPACT_ATOMS: atom_id res chain seq x y z
N MET A 1 -18.13 -17.10 28.77
CA MET A 1 -17.23 -18.03 28.06
C MET A 1 -16.63 -17.23 26.90
N ARG A 2 -15.37 -16.77 27.04
CA ARG A 2 -14.75 -15.83 26.10
C ARG A 2 -14.29 -16.62 24.86
N PRO A 3 -14.47 -16.13 23.63
CA PRO A 3 -13.88 -16.75 22.47
C PRO A 3 -12.37 -16.48 22.50
N ASN A 4 -11.58 -17.53 22.73
CA ASN A 4 -10.14 -17.50 22.53
C ASN A 4 -9.85 -17.14 21.07
N VAL A 5 -9.17 -16.03 20.83
CA VAL A 5 -8.66 -15.70 19.50
C VAL A 5 -7.31 -16.40 19.34
N ILE A 6 -7.30 -17.51 18.63
CA ILE A 6 -6.06 -18.22 18.29
C ILE A 6 -5.41 -17.45 17.13
N VAL A 7 -4.32 -16.75 17.42
CA VAL A 7 -3.38 -16.29 16.39
C VAL A 7 -2.15 -17.19 16.48
N ASN A 8 -1.95 -18.06 15.49
CA ASN A 8 -0.75 -18.88 15.28
C ASN A 8 -0.12 -19.53 16.53
N MET A 9 -0.89 -20.36 17.25
CA MET A 9 -0.39 -21.26 18.30
C MET A 9 0.30 -20.62 19.53
N GLN A 10 0.06 -19.33 19.82
CA GLN A 10 0.24 -18.77 21.16
C GLN A 10 -1.03 -18.02 21.59
N GLU A 11 -1.51 -18.34 22.79
CA GLU A 11 -2.77 -17.84 23.33
C GLU A 11 -2.57 -16.40 23.84
N TYR A 12 -2.82 -15.40 23.00
CA TYR A 12 -2.90 -14.01 23.45
C TYR A 12 -4.32 -13.69 23.91
N ASN A 13 -4.47 -13.35 25.19
CA ASN A 13 -5.75 -12.92 25.75
C ASN A 13 -5.78 -11.38 25.79
N PRO A 14 -6.49 -10.72 24.86
CA PRO A 14 -6.56 -9.26 24.85
C PRO A 14 -7.24 -8.72 26.12
N PRO A 15 -7.10 -7.41 26.38
CA PRO A 15 -7.80 -6.75 27.48
C PRO A 15 -9.31 -7.04 27.48
N SER A 16 -9.91 -6.99 28.67
CA SER A 16 -11.36 -7.14 28.81
C SER A 16 -12.08 -5.99 28.08
N PRO A 17 -13.25 -6.24 27.44
CA PRO A 17 -13.95 -5.22 26.65
C PRO A 17 -14.23 -3.92 27.41
N GLU A 18 -14.45 -4.00 28.72
CA GLU A 18 -14.74 -2.83 29.57
C GLU A 18 -13.55 -1.85 29.65
N ASN A 19 -12.33 -2.31 29.36
CA ASN A 19 -11.11 -1.50 29.43
C ASN A 19 -10.70 -0.92 28.07
N ILE A 20 -11.31 -1.35 26.96
CA ILE A 20 -10.85 -1.00 25.61
C ILE A 20 -10.87 0.52 25.39
N ASP A 21 -11.97 1.19 25.75
CA ASP A 21 -12.13 2.63 25.53
C ASP A 21 -11.07 3.43 26.29
N GLU A 22 -10.80 3.07 27.55
CA GLU A 22 -9.77 3.72 28.36
C GLU A 22 -8.37 3.53 27.75
N LEU A 23 -8.03 2.31 27.33
CA LEU A 23 -6.74 1.99 26.74
C LEU A 23 -6.51 2.70 25.40
N LEU A 24 -7.55 2.81 24.56
CA LEU A 24 -7.46 3.57 23.32
C LEU A 24 -7.31 5.06 23.58
N LEU A 25 -8.02 5.62 24.56
CA LEU A 25 -7.86 7.02 24.96
C LEU A 25 -6.45 7.30 25.47
N ASP A 26 -5.88 6.39 26.26
CA ASP A 26 -4.49 6.50 26.73
C ASP A 26 -3.50 6.49 25.56
N LEU A 27 -3.64 5.54 24.63
CA LEU A 27 -2.83 5.48 23.42
C LEU A 27 -2.91 6.77 22.59
N ILE A 28 -4.12 7.31 22.41
CA ILE A 28 -4.33 8.58 21.68
C ILE A 28 -3.63 9.73 22.39
N LYS A 29 -3.74 9.82 23.73
CA LYS A 29 -3.06 10.84 24.53
C LYS A 29 -1.54 10.73 24.39
N TYR A 30 -0.99 9.52 24.47
CA TYR A 30 0.43 9.25 24.29
C TYR A 30 0.94 9.77 22.94
N ILE A 31 0.19 9.53 21.86
CA ILE A 31 0.55 10.00 20.51
C ILE A 31 0.47 11.54 20.41
N ALA A 32 -0.51 12.16 21.07
CA ALA A 32 -0.79 13.59 20.95
C ALA A 32 0.13 14.48 21.79
N VAL A 33 0.39 14.11 23.04
CA VAL A 33 0.91 15.03 24.07
C VAL A 33 2.44 14.98 24.18
N ASP A 34 3.03 13.79 24.24
CA ASP A 34 4.46 13.67 24.44
C ASP A 34 5.20 14.07 23.14
N GLN A 35 6.13 15.01 23.21
CA GLN A 35 6.96 15.40 22.05
C GLN A 35 8.43 15.09 22.25
N SER A 36 8.79 14.49 23.38
CA SER A 36 10.16 14.17 23.75
C SER A 36 10.72 12.97 22.98
N VAL A 37 9.82 12.08 22.51
CA VAL A 37 10.16 10.87 21.77
C VAL A 37 10.03 11.09 20.26
N ASP A 38 11.02 10.60 19.51
CA ASP A 38 11.00 10.58 18.04
C ASP A 38 9.73 9.92 17.49
N ILE A 39 9.16 10.49 16.43
CA ILE A 39 7.88 10.05 15.90
C ILE A 39 7.93 8.63 15.33
N LEU A 40 9.07 8.16 14.81
CA LEU A 40 9.21 6.79 14.31
C LEU A 40 9.17 5.78 15.46
N ILE A 41 9.81 6.11 16.59
CA ILE A 41 9.73 5.30 17.81
C ILE A 41 8.30 5.27 18.34
N LYS A 42 7.63 6.43 18.40
CA LYS A 42 6.21 6.49 18.78
C LYS A 42 5.32 5.66 17.86
N THR A 43 5.62 5.65 16.56
CA THR A 43 4.88 4.87 15.58
C THR A 43 5.03 3.38 15.83
N ALA A 44 6.25 2.90 16.15
CA ALA A 44 6.51 1.52 16.53
C ALA A 44 5.73 1.11 17.79
N LEU A 45 5.77 1.96 18.81
CA LEU A 45 5.07 1.70 20.08
C LEU A 45 3.54 1.77 19.92
N MET A 46 3.04 2.70 19.11
CA MET A 46 1.62 2.77 18.77
C MET A 46 1.16 1.50 18.06
N TYR A 47 1.89 1.02 17.06
CA TYR A 47 1.53 -0.20 16.35
C TYR A 47 1.43 -1.38 17.31
N TYR A 48 2.48 -1.58 18.13
CA TYR A 48 2.47 -2.62 19.16
C TYR A 48 1.28 -2.49 20.11
N GLN A 49 1.08 -1.31 20.70
CA GLN A 49 0.02 -1.09 21.67
C GLN A 49 -1.38 -1.29 21.08
N PHE A 50 -1.59 -0.90 19.82
CA PHE A 50 -2.86 -1.12 19.15
C PHE A 50 -3.13 -2.62 18.90
N GLU A 51 -2.12 -3.37 18.44
CA GLU A 51 -2.27 -4.81 18.20
C GLU A 51 -2.50 -5.59 19.51
N THR A 52 -1.92 -5.14 20.63
CA THR A 52 -2.14 -5.74 21.96
C THR A 52 -3.48 -5.34 22.58
N ILE A 53 -3.93 -4.09 22.43
CA ILE A 53 -5.29 -3.70 22.85
C ILE A 53 -6.34 -4.52 22.08
N HIS A 54 -6.09 -4.79 20.80
CA HIS A 54 -6.93 -5.60 19.93
C HIS A 54 -8.43 -5.21 19.98
N PRO A 55 -8.77 -3.93 19.73
CA PRO A 55 -10.05 -3.35 20.14
C PRO A 55 -11.28 -3.87 19.38
N PHE A 56 -11.11 -4.46 18.20
CA PHE A 56 -12.21 -4.89 17.35
C PHE A 56 -12.40 -6.41 17.37
N SER A 57 -13.62 -6.87 17.07
CA SER A 57 -13.90 -8.30 16.88
C SER A 57 -13.28 -8.88 15.60
N SER A 58 -12.96 -8.03 14.62
CA SER A 58 -12.26 -8.40 13.39
C SER A 58 -11.61 -7.18 12.75
N GLY A 59 -10.52 -7.40 12.01
CA GLY A 59 -9.87 -6.36 11.22
C GLY A 59 -8.79 -5.55 11.95
N ASN A 60 -8.42 -5.90 13.18
CA ASN A 60 -7.34 -5.24 13.93
C ASN A 60 -6.07 -5.15 13.08
N GLY A 61 -5.55 -6.26 12.56
CA GLY A 61 -4.34 -6.23 11.74
C GLY A 61 -4.44 -5.33 10.48
N ARG A 62 -5.64 -5.13 9.90
CA ARG A 62 -5.81 -4.18 8.78
C ARG A 62 -5.72 -2.74 9.27
N VAL A 63 -6.40 -2.41 10.36
CA VAL A 63 -6.37 -1.06 10.94
C VAL A 63 -4.98 -0.76 11.49
N GLY A 64 -4.38 -1.68 12.24
CA GLY A 64 -3.04 -1.55 12.80
C GLY A 64 -2.00 -1.26 11.74
N ARG A 65 -2.05 -1.94 10.58
CA ARG A 65 -1.14 -1.67 9.47
C ARG A 65 -1.37 -0.32 8.76
N LEU A 66 -2.55 0.28 8.88
CA LEU A 66 -2.84 1.62 8.34
C LEU A 66 -2.35 2.74 9.26
N LEU A 67 -2.42 2.55 10.58
CA LEU A 67 -2.11 3.59 11.56
C LEU A 67 -0.71 4.21 11.39
N PRO A 68 0.37 3.45 11.15
CA PRO A 68 1.71 4.01 10.94
C PRO A 68 1.78 5.04 9.83
N ALA A 69 1.26 4.70 8.65
CA ALA A 69 1.26 5.63 7.52
C ALA A 69 0.44 6.88 7.83
N LEU A 70 -0.73 6.73 8.46
CA LEU A 70 -1.60 7.85 8.84
C LEU A 70 -0.93 8.79 9.86
N LEU A 71 -0.27 8.24 10.88
CA LEU A 71 0.43 9.03 11.88
C LEU A 71 1.60 9.81 11.26
N LEU A 72 2.40 9.15 10.44
CA LEU A 72 3.53 9.78 9.76
C LEU A 72 3.09 10.85 8.76
N MET A 73 1.94 10.65 8.10
CA MET A 73 1.32 11.69 7.27
C MET A 73 0.84 12.87 8.10
N LYS A 74 0.14 12.62 9.21
CA LYS A 74 -0.35 13.67 10.12
C LYS A 74 0.78 14.53 10.69
N LYS A 75 1.97 13.94 10.86
CA LYS A 75 3.17 14.63 11.37
C LYS A 75 4.07 15.21 10.28
N GLY A 76 3.68 15.10 9.00
CA GLY A 76 4.41 15.69 7.88
C GLY A 76 5.69 14.94 7.47
N ILE A 77 5.94 13.75 8.01
CA ILE A 77 7.05 12.88 7.58
C ILE A 77 6.77 12.29 6.20
N LEU A 78 5.52 11.88 5.97
CA LEU A 78 5.05 11.38 4.68
C LEU A 78 4.09 12.40 4.05
N SER A 79 4.33 12.76 2.79
CA SER A 79 3.38 13.59 2.03
C SER A 79 2.19 12.78 1.46
N LYS A 80 2.37 11.47 1.31
CA LYS A 80 1.40 10.50 0.78
C LYS A 80 1.54 9.15 1.51
N GLY A 81 0.48 8.35 1.51
CA GLY A 81 0.43 7.03 2.15
C GLY A 81 1.18 5.94 1.36
N CYS A 82 2.46 6.15 1.06
CA CYS A 82 3.30 5.25 0.26
C CYS A 82 4.20 4.34 1.11
N LEU A 83 3.83 4.09 2.37
CA LEU A 83 4.57 3.22 3.28
C LEU A 83 3.83 1.88 3.44
N PHE A 84 4.35 0.84 2.80
CA PHE A 84 3.69 -0.48 2.72
C PHE A 84 4.34 -1.51 3.66
N ILE A 85 4.15 -1.34 4.97
CA ILE A 85 4.73 -2.23 6.01
C ILE A 85 4.21 -3.67 5.98
N SER A 86 3.05 -3.89 5.34
CA SER A 86 2.38 -5.20 5.32
C SER A 86 3.26 -6.31 4.75
N GLU A 87 4.02 -6.02 3.69
CA GLU A 87 4.85 -7.01 3.02
C GLU A 87 6.00 -7.47 3.92
N TYR A 88 6.66 -6.52 4.58
CA TYR A 88 7.75 -6.81 5.51
C TYR A 88 7.27 -7.62 6.71
N LEU A 89 6.16 -7.19 7.33
CA LEU A 89 5.58 -7.87 8.49
C LEU A 89 5.09 -9.28 8.14
N TYR A 90 4.53 -9.48 6.95
CA TYR A 90 4.13 -10.80 6.48
C TYR A 90 5.34 -11.73 6.29
N LYS A 91 6.41 -11.24 5.65
CA LYS A 91 7.66 -12.01 5.44
C LYS A 91 8.36 -12.38 6.74
N HIS A 92 8.22 -11.56 7.78
CA HIS A 92 8.86 -11.74 9.09
C HIS A 92 7.85 -11.98 10.21
N ASN A 93 6.73 -12.64 9.91
CA ASN A 93 5.62 -12.80 10.84
C ASN A 93 6.05 -13.49 12.15
N ASP A 94 6.83 -14.57 12.04
CA ASP A 94 7.26 -15.34 13.22
C ASP A 94 8.15 -14.51 14.14
N VAL A 95 9.10 -13.75 13.57
CA VAL A 95 9.94 -12.80 14.31
C VAL A 95 9.10 -11.71 14.98
N CYS A 96 8.08 -11.20 14.28
CA CYS A 96 7.17 -10.20 14.85
C CYS A 96 6.42 -10.74 16.08
N LEU A 97 5.94 -11.98 16.02
CA LEU A 97 5.25 -12.64 17.13
C LEU A 97 6.19 -12.89 18.32
N ASP A 98 7.40 -13.38 18.06
CA ASP A 98 8.42 -13.59 19.09
C ASP A 98 8.78 -12.29 19.81
N LEU A 99 8.89 -11.18 19.07
CA LEU A 99 9.15 -9.86 19.65
C LEU A 99 7.95 -9.35 20.46
N PHE A 100 6.71 -9.60 20.02
CA PHE A 100 5.52 -9.29 20.82
C PHE A 100 5.54 -10.00 22.17
N PHE A 101 5.81 -11.30 22.16
CA PHE A 101 5.97 -12.10 23.38
C PHE A 101 7.10 -11.55 24.26
N GLY A 102 8.25 -11.22 23.66
CA GLY A 102 9.39 -10.64 24.36
C GLY A 102 9.08 -9.33 25.07
N VAL A 103 8.28 -8.45 24.46
CA VAL A 103 7.82 -7.22 25.11
C VAL A 103 6.85 -7.52 26.25
N GLN A 104 5.88 -8.41 26.04
CA GLN A 104 4.85 -8.72 27.04
C GLN A 104 5.42 -9.34 28.32
N HIS A 105 6.36 -10.28 28.19
CA HIS A 105 6.89 -11.03 29.32
C HIS A 105 8.12 -10.41 29.96
N PHE A 106 8.94 -9.71 29.18
CA PHE A 106 10.26 -9.25 29.63
C PHE A 106 10.49 -7.74 29.45
N GLY A 107 9.53 -7.00 28.86
CA GLY A 107 9.68 -5.57 28.62
C GLY A 107 10.73 -5.24 27.56
N ASN A 108 11.00 -6.14 26.62
CA ASN A 108 12.03 -6.00 25.58
C ASN A 108 11.66 -5.00 24.46
N TYR A 109 11.23 -3.79 24.82
CA TYR A 109 10.79 -2.75 23.87
C TYR A 109 11.88 -2.34 22.88
N MET A 110 13.15 -2.38 23.27
CA MET A 110 14.27 -1.96 22.42
C MET A 110 14.35 -2.81 21.14
N GLU A 111 14.23 -4.13 21.25
CA GLU A 111 14.32 -5.03 20.10
C GLU A 111 13.09 -4.92 19.19
N TRP A 112 11.90 -4.73 19.78
CA TRP A 112 10.70 -4.41 19.02
C TRP A 112 10.86 -3.11 18.22
N ILE A 113 11.34 -2.04 18.86
CA ILE A 113 11.55 -0.74 18.20
C ILE A 113 12.53 -0.90 17.05
N LYS A 114 13.67 -1.56 17.25
CA LYS A 114 14.66 -1.80 16.18
C LYS A 114 14.04 -2.56 15.00
N PHE A 115 13.32 -3.64 15.27
CA PHE A 115 12.63 -4.41 14.24
C PHE A 115 11.64 -3.57 13.44
N PHE A 116 10.82 -2.78 14.12
CA PHE A 116 9.81 -1.95 13.46
C PHE A 116 10.45 -0.81 12.66
N LEU A 117 11.55 -0.22 13.14
CA LEU A 117 12.31 0.77 12.37
C LEU A 117 12.93 0.14 11.12
N GLN A 118 13.44 -1.10 11.21
CA GLN A 118 13.92 -1.84 10.04
C GLN A 118 12.79 -2.11 9.03
N CYS A 119 11.59 -2.45 9.51
CA CYS A 119 10.40 -2.56 8.69
C CYS A 119 10.10 -1.27 7.91
N ILE A 120 10.17 -0.10 8.58
CA ILE A 120 9.98 1.20 7.92
C ILE A 120 11.06 1.44 6.86
N ILE A 121 12.33 1.16 7.16
CA ILE A 121 13.45 1.34 6.23
C ILE A 121 13.24 0.51 4.96
N ASP A 122 12.97 -0.78 5.11
CA ASP A 122 12.86 -1.70 3.97
C ASP A 122 11.62 -1.42 3.13
N SER A 123 10.47 -1.15 3.77
CA SER A 123 9.26 -0.74 3.07
C SER A 123 9.43 0.59 2.33
N SER A 124 10.18 1.54 2.89
CA SER A 124 10.48 2.81 2.22
C SER A 124 11.39 2.62 1.02
N ASN A 125 12.46 1.83 1.16
CA ASN A 125 13.37 1.51 0.06
C ASN A 125 12.66 0.80 -1.09
N GLN A 126 11.76 -0.14 -0.77
CA GLN A 126 10.97 -0.84 -1.76
C GLN A 126 9.99 0.09 -2.49
N ALA A 127 9.32 0.98 -1.77
CA ALA A 127 8.45 1.99 -2.39
C ALA A 127 9.24 2.90 -3.33
N ILE A 128 10.41 3.39 -2.91
CA ILE A 128 11.30 4.22 -3.74
C ILE A 128 11.72 3.46 -5.00
N LYS A 129 12.09 2.18 -4.88
CA LYS A 129 12.47 1.33 -6.01
C LYS A 129 11.33 1.21 -7.03
N ARG A 130 10.13 0.80 -6.58
CA ARG A 130 8.95 0.64 -7.46
C ARG A 130 8.58 1.95 -8.16
N ILE A 131 8.63 3.08 -7.45
CA ILE A 131 8.35 4.40 -8.05
C ILE A 131 9.40 4.76 -9.13
N LYS A 132 10.69 4.49 -8.88
CA LYS A 132 11.74 4.73 -9.89
C LYS A 132 11.53 3.88 -11.13
N GLU A 133 11.23 2.59 -10.95
CA GLU A 133 10.91 1.67 -12.06
C GLU A 133 9.71 2.17 -12.89
N ALA A 134 8.66 2.68 -12.22
CA ALA A 134 7.50 3.26 -12.88
C ALA A 134 7.85 4.53 -13.70
N VAL A 135 8.67 5.42 -13.14
CA VAL A 135 9.16 6.62 -13.84
C VAL A 135 10.02 6.25 -15.06
N ASP A 136 10.87 5.25 -14.93
CA ASP A 136 11.72 4.76 -16.03
C ASP A 136 10.87 4.15 -17.15
N GLU A 137 9.83 3.37 -16.81
CA GLU A 137 8.90 2.82 -17.80
C GLU A 137 8.12 3.92 -18.53
N ARG A 138 7.62 4.92 -17.81
CA ARG A 138 6.99 6.10 -18.42
C ARG A 138 7.93 6.83 -19.38
N SER A 139 9.20 7.00 -19.01
CA SER A 139 10.20 7.64 -19.87
C SER A 139 10.44 6.87 -21.17
N LYS A 140 10.48 5.53 -21.11
CA LYS A 140 10.59 4.66 -22.30
C LYS A 140 9.38 4.81 -23.22
N ILE A 141 8.17 4.79 -22.65
CA ILE A 141 6.92 4.99 -23.40
C ILE A 141 6.94 6.35 -24.10
N GLY A 142 7.29 7.42 -23.39
CA GLY A 142 7.38 8.77 -23.96
C GLY A 142 8.35 8.86 -25.14
N LYS A 143 9.54 8.24 -25.04
CA LYS A 143 10.51 8.19 -26.15
C LYS A 143 9.98 7.41 -27.37
N ASN A 144 9.26 6.31 -27.15
CA ASN A 144 8.67 5.51 -28.22
C ASN A 144 7.54 6.29 -28.93
N LEU A 145 6.70 7.01 -28.18
CA LEU A 145 5.64 7.86 -28.74
C LEU A 145 6.19 9.02 -29.58
N GLN A 146 7.30 9.63 -29.16
CA GLN A 146 7.93 10.73 -29.89
C GLN A 146 8.57 10.30 -31.21
N ARG A 147 9.10 9.07 -31.28
CA ARG A 147 9.85 8.57 -32.44
C ARG A 147 8.96 8.10 -33.60
N SER A 148 7.68 7.80 -33.37
CA SER A 148 6.98 6.88 -34.28
C SER A 148 5.51 7.16 -34.57
N VAL A 149 4.89 8.27 -34.16
CA VAL A 149 3.41 8.35 -34.26
C VAL A 149 2.80 9.72 -34.61
N LYS A 150 1.84 9.68 -35.54
CA LYS A 150 0.73 10.66 -35.67
C LYS A 150 -0.05 10.69 -34.35
N PHE A 151 -0.48 11.86 -33.88
CA PHE A 151 -1.22 12.02 -32.60
C PHE A 151 -0.40 11.79 -31.31
N SER A 152 0.92 11.97 -31.33
CA SER A 152 1.80 11.79 -30.15
C SER A 152 1.33 12.54 -28.89
N GLY A 153 0.82 13.77 -29.05
CA GLY A 153 0.27 14.56 -27.94
C GLY A 153 -1.00 13.99 -27.33
N GLU A 154 -1.89 13.40 -28.14
CA GLU A 154 -3.13 12.75 -27.66
C GLU A 154 -2.80 11.45 -26.94
N LEU A 155 -1.95 10.60 -27.53
CA LEU A 155 -1.52 9.34 -26.94
C LEU A 155 -0.77 9.53 -25.62
N SER A 156 0.07 10.58 -25.51
CA SER A 156 0.73 10.91 -24.25
C SER A 156 -0.27 11.19 -23.13
N ARG A 157 -1.34 11.94 -23.40
CA ARG A 157 -2.39 12.22 -22.41
C ARG A 157 -3.17 10.96 -22.05
N ILE A 158 -3.42 10.08 -23.02
CA ILE A 158 -4.04 8.78 -22.77
C ILE A 158 -3.13 7.92 -21.86
N CYS A 159 -1.81 7.91 -22.09
CA CYS A 159 -0.88 7.22 -21.19
C CYS A 159 -0.90 7.80 -19.77
N ASP A 160 -0.94 9.13 -19.63
CA ASP A 160 -1.07 9.78 -18.31
C ASP A 160 -2.37 9.34 -17.61
N PHE A 161 -3.48 9.22 -18.34
CA PHE A 161 -4.75 8.70 -17.81
C PHE A 161 -4.62 7.23 -17.39
N ILE A 162 -3.99 6.39 -18.22
CA ILE A 162 -3.81 4.97 -17.93
C ILE A 162 -2.96 4.74 -16.68
N GLU A 163 -1.99 5.60 -16.35
CA GLU A 163 -1.24 5.49 -15.09
C GLU A 163 -2.13 5.70 -13.85
N THR A 164 -3.23 6.47 -13.98
CA THR A 164 -4.23 6.65 -12.92
C THR A 164 -5.28 5.54 -12.89
N LYS A 165 -5.54 4.92 -14.03
CA LYS A 165 -6.50 3.83 -14.22
C LYS A 165 -5.89 2.75 -15.13
N PRO A 166 -4.98 1.90 -14.61
CA PRO A 166 -4.17 1.00 -15.43
C PRO A 166 -4.96 -0.19 -15.98
N VAL A 167 -6.18 -0.42 -15.46
CA VAL A 167 -7.17 -1.36 -16.00
C VAL A 167 -8.40 -0.55 -16.40
N PHE A 168 -8.73 -0.55 -17.69
CA PHE A 168 -9.74 0.32 -18.27
C PHE A 168 -10.47 -0.35 -19.45
N MET A 169 -11.61 0.22 -19.82
CA MET A 169 -12.40 -0.10 -21.01
C MET A 169 -12.34 1.06 -22.00
N ILE A 170 -12.71 0.82 -23.26
CA ILE A 170 -12.76 1.89 -24.29
C ILE A 170 -13.67 3.05 -23.85
N ASN A 171 -14.81 2.76 -23.20
CA ASN A 171 -15.73 3.79 -22.70
C ASN A 171 -15.10 4.70 -21.66
N ASP A 172 -14.11 4.23 -20.90
CA ASP A 172 -13.39 5.09 -19.96
C ASP A 172 -12.64 6.22 -20.68
N LEU A 173 -12.12 5.95 -21.89
CA LEU A 173 -11.47 6.97 -22.71
C LEU A 173 -12.49 7.87 -23.42
N VAL A 174 -13.63 7.34 -23.82
CA VAL A 174 -14.75 8.14 -24.38
C VAL A 174 -15.18 9.19 -23.36
N ASP A 175 -15.40 8.77 -22.12
CA ASP A 175 -15.86 9.65 -21.04
C ASP A 175 -14.75 10.65 -20.63
N ALA A 176 -13.50 10.19 -20.50
CA ALA A 176 -12.40 11.04 -20.06
C ALA A 176 -11.95 12.08 -21.11
N PHE A 177 -11.97 11.73 -22.40
CA PHE A 177 -11.46 12.58 -23.48
C PHE A 177 -12.54 13.18 -24.37
N GLN A 178 -13.82 12.83 -24.16
CA GLN A 178 -14.97 13.31 -24.93
C GLN A 178 -14.80 13.07 -26.45
N ILE A 179 -14.31 11.88 -26.80
CA ILE A 179 -14.07 11.43 -28.19
C ILE A 179 -15.03 10.31 -28.57
N SER A 180 -15.22 10.07 -29.88
CA SER A 180 -16.06 8.96 -30.34
C SER A 180 -15.49 7.60 -29.92
N TYR A 181 -16.35 6.60 -29.74
CA TYR A 181 -15.92 5.22 -29.46
C TYR A 181 -14.92 4.69 -30.49
N ASN A 182 -15.15 4.97 -31.78
CA ASN A 182 -14.27 4.54 -32.85
C ASN A 182 -12.88 5.19 -32.75
N THR A 183 -12.82 6.47 -32.37
CA THR A 183 -11.55 7.16 -32.12
C THR A 183 -10.83 6.53 -30.93
N ALA A 184 -11.53 6.35 -29.80
CA ALA A 184 -10.96 5.72 -28.60
C ALA A 184 -10.45 4.30 -28.89
N SER A 185 -11.25 3.47 -29.58
CA SER A 185 -10.86 2.12 -29.99
C SER A 185 -9.59 2.15 -30.84
N SER A 186 -9.53 3.02 -31.86
CA SER A 186 -8.35 3.16 -32.71
C SER A 186 -7.11 3.57 -31.91
N ARG A 187 -7.23 4.45 -30.90
CA ARG A 187 -6.10 4.82 -30.03
C ARG A 187 -5.64 3.66 -29.16
N VAL A 188 -6.58 2.88 -28.62
CA VAL A 188 -6.25 1.68 -27.84
C VAL A 188 -5.54 0.64 -28.71
N ASP A 189 -6.01 0.40 -29.93
CA ASP A 189 -5.38 -0.53 -30.87
C ASP A 189 -3.93 -0.11 -31.15
N MET A 190 -3.65 1.19 -31.34
CA MET A 190 -2.28 1.70 -31.49
C MET A 190 -1.42 1.43 -30.23
N LEU A 191 -1.97 1.60 -29.03
CA LEU A 191 -1.27 1.31 -27.77
C LEU A 191 -1.02 -0.20 -27.57
N VAL A 192 -1.89 -1.06 -28.10
CA VAL A 192 -1.70 -2.51 -28.14
C VAL A 192 -0.58 -2.88 -29.10
N GLU A 193 -0.54 -2.32 -30.31
CA GLU A 193 0.54 -2.52 -31.29
C GLU A 193 1.90 -2.10 -30.73
N MET A 194 1.93 -1.03 -29.93
CA MET A 194 3.13 -0.56 -29.24
C MET A 194 3.50 -1.38 -28.00
N ASN A 195 2.70 -2.39 -27.64
CA ASN A 195 2.89 -3.23 -26.43
C ASN A 195 2.97 -2.38 -25.14
N ILE A 196 2.16 -1.31 -25.08
CA ILE A 196 1.96 -0.44 -23.91
C ILE A 196 0.80 -0.98 -23.08
N VAL A 197 -0.27 -1.42 -23.74
CA VAL A 197 -1.42 -2.08 -23.10
C VAL A 197 -1.66 -3.45 -23.72
N LYS A 198 -2.25 -4.35 -22.95
CA LYS A 198 -2.69 -5.68 -23.40
C LYS A 198 -4.19 -5.78 -23.24
N LYS A 199 -4.83 -6.45 -24.19
CA LYS A 199 -6.23 -6.86 -24.07
C LYS A 199 -6.31 -8.06 -23.12
N ASP A 200 -7.24 -8.01 -22.18
CA ASP A 200 -7.56 -9.16 -21.35
C ASP A 200 -8.31 -10.21 -22.18
N ASN A 201 -7.84 -11.46 -22.15
CA ASN A 201 -8.36 -12.55 -22.96
C ASN A 201 -9.58 -13.24 -22.34
N GLU A 202 -9.90 -12.99 -21.07
CA GLU A 202 -10.91 -13.77 -20.33
C GLU A 202 -12.35 -13.23 -20.44
N GLN A 203 -12.57 -12.03 -20.99
CA GLN A 203 -13.91 -11.42 -21.05
C GLN A 203 -14.40 -11.12 -22.48
N HIS A 204 -15.42 -11.86 -22.91
CA HIS A 204 -16.00 -11.74 -24.27
C HIS A 204 -16.97 -10.56 -24.45
N ARG A 205 -17.61 -10.05 -23.38
CA ARG A 205 -18.65 -9.01 -23.49
C ARG A 205 -18.13 -7.58 -23.29
N ASN A 206 -17.16 -7.39 -22.39
CA ASN A 206 -16.51 -6.09 -22.17
C ASN A 206 -15.01 -6.24 -22.43
N ARG A 207 -14.49 -5.57 -23.47
CA ARG A 207 -13.05 -5.58 -23.76
C ARG A 207 -12.33 -4.76 -22.69
N ILE A 208 -11.69 -5.45 -21.75
CA ILE A 208 -10.83 -4.84 -20.74
C ILE A 208 -9.41 -4.77 -21.29
N PHE A 209 -8.73 -3.66 -21.01
CA PHE A 209 -7.35 -3.41 -21.36
C PHE A 209 -6.54 -3.08 -20.11
N ALA A 210 -5.31 -3.57 -20.06
CA ALA A 210 -4.42 -3.42 -18.92
C ALA A 210 -3.04 -2.93 -19.36
N ALA A 211 -2.50 -1.91 -18.70
CA ALA A 211 -1.10 -1.52 -18.80
C ALA A 211 -0.22 -2.50 -18.02
N GLN A 212 -0.13 -3.73 -18.50
CA GLN A 212 0.42 -4.86 -17.75
C GLN A 212 1.84 -4.58 -17.21
N LYS A 213 2.73 -4.03 -18.05
CA LYS A 213 4.11 -3.69 -17.62
C LYS A 213 4.14 -2.69 -16.46
N TYR A 214 3.23 -1.72 -16.45
CA TYR A 214 3.12 -0.74 -15.37
C TYR A 214 2.56 -1.39 -14.11
N ILE A 215 1.54 -2.24 -14.24
CA ILE A 215 0.96 -2.99 -13.12
C ILE A 215 2.00 -3.91 -12.48
N ASP A 216 2.79 -4.62 -13.29
CA ASP A 216 3.80 -5.59 -12.85
C ASP A 216 4.90 -4.96 -12.00
N ILE A 217 5.13 -3.64 -12.09
CA ILE A 217 6.08 -2.91 -11.23
C ILE A 217 5.59 -2.89 -9.77
N PHE A 218 4.28 -2.85 -9.57
CA PHE A 218 3.65 -2.77 -8.24
C PHE A 218 3.14 -4.11 -7.74
N MET A 219 3.06 -5.11 -8.61
CA MET A 219 2.71 -6.49 -8.25
C MET A 219 4.00 -7.27 -8.02
N ASP A 220 4.08 -8.01 -6.92
CA ASP A 220 5.22 -8.91 -6.72
C ASP A 220 5.27 -9.94 -7.85
N SER A 221 6.47 -10.16 -8.38
CA SER A 221 6.78 -11.35 -9.18
C SER A 221 6.56 -12.56 -8.27
N ARG A 222 5.41 -13.21 -8.43
CA ARG A 222 5.15 -14.50 -7.79
C ARG A 222 6.14 -15.54 -8.27
#